data_AF-A0A2S5LLH8-F1
#
_entry.id   AF-A0A2S5LLH8-F1
#
_cell.length_a   1.000
_cell.length_b   1.000
_cell.length_c   1.000
_cell.angle_alpha   90.00
_cell.angle_beta   90.00
_cell.angle_gamma   90.00
#
_symmetry.space_group_name_H-M   'P 1'
#
loop_
_entity.id
_entity.type
_entity.pdbx_description
1 polymer ?
#
loop_
_entity_poly.entity_id
_entity_poly.type
_entity_poly.pdbx_seq_one_letter_code
_entity_poly.pdbx_strand_id
1 'polypeptide(L)'
;PEAFLAGPGATPALKGVVARLLREADALYARARRGIAQLPLSCRPAILAAAMLYAEIGRELTWRCALDSITHRARVGGARKLALVARAGVASPWLSGGAPLPPLDAATFLIEAVARHPVRPLREADNGAVPQFLRVLEMFERLERAERYGD
;
A
#
# COMPACT_ATOMS: atom_id res chain seq x y z
N PRO A 1 22.71 12.79 19.78
CA PRO A 1 21.92 11.68 19.16
C PRO A 1 22.28 10.31 19.73
N GLU A 2 23.56 10.16 20.09
CA GLU A 2 24.19 8.99 20.70
C GLU A 2 23.45 8.51 21.95
N ALA A 3 23.00 9.40 22.83
CA ALA A 3 22.28 9.02 24.05
C ALA A 3 20.95 8.29 23.78
N PHE A 4 20.20 8.71 22.74
CA PHE A 4 18.98 8.00 22.33
C PHE A 4 19.31 6.64 21.70
N LEU A 5 20.39 6.55 20.92
CA LEU A 5 20.82 5.28 20.32
C LEU A 5 21.36 4.28 21.35
N ALA A 6 22.01 4.77 22.42
CA ALA A 6 22.52 3.97 23.51
C ALA A 6 21.41 3.43 24.44
N GLY A 7 20.29 4.13 24.55
CA GLY A 7 19.14 3.76 25.38
C GLY A 7 17.84 4.30 24.81
N PRO A 8 17.27 3.67 23.76
CA PRO A 8 16.08 4.19 23.12
C PRO A 8 14.88 4.13 24.07
N GLY A 9 14.17 5.25 24.18
CA GLY A 9 12.99 5.35 25.03
C GLY A 9 11.92 6.25 24.42
N ALA A 10 10.65 5.91 24.66
CA ALA A 10 9.50 6.68 24.19
C ALA A 10 9.26 7.93 25.07
N THR A 11 10.20 8.85 25.03
CA THR A 11 10.13 10.12 25.77
C THR A 11 8.95 10.97 25.28
N PRO A 12 8.42 11.89 26.11
CA PRO A 12 7.37 12.82 25.68
C PRO A 12 7.72 13.61 24.41
N ALA A 13 8.98 14.02 24.27
CA ALA A 13 9.46 14.72 23.07
C ALA A 13 9.38 13.82 21.82
N LEU A 14 9.83 12.56 21.92
CA LEU A 14 9.76 11.62 20.80
C LEU A 14 8.31 11.29 20.42
N LYS A 15 7.43 11.09 21.41
CA LYS A 15 5.98 10.91 21.17
C LYS A 15 5.39 12.10 20.42
N GLY A 16 5.79 13.33 20.76
CA GLY A 16 5.41 14.54 20.03
C GLY A 16 5.88 14.54 18.57
N VAL A 17 7.10 14.07 18.29
CA VAL A 17 7.62 13.89 16.92
C VAL A 17 6.80 12.83 16.17
N VAL A 18 6.54 11.68 16.78
CA VAL A 18 5.73 10.60 16.19
C VAL A 18 4.33 11.12 15.85
N ALA A 19 3.67 11.86 16.74
CA ALA A 19 2.36 12.45 16.47
C ALA A 19 2.38 13.41 15.27
N ARG A 20 3.41 14.25 15.15
CA ARG A 20 3.59 15.14 13.99
C ARG A 20 3.78 14.34 12.71
N LEU A 21 4.63 13.31 12.72
CA LEU A 21 4.86 12.44 11.57
C LEU A 21 3.58 11.74 11.11
N LEU A 22 2.77 11.23 12.04
CA LEU A 22 1.50 10.60 11.70
C LEU A 22 0.51 11.58 11.07
N ARG A 23 0.45 12.83 11.52
CA ARG A 23 -0.39 13.87 10.88
C ARG A 23 0.06 14.18 9.46
N GLU A 24 1.37 14.29 9.23
CA GLU A 24 1.89 14.47 7.87
C GLU A 24 1.58 13.26 6.98
N ALA A 25 1.73 12.05 7.51
CA ALA A 25 1.37 10.83 6.80
C ALA A 25 -0.12 10.80 6.41
N ASP A 26 -1.03 11.19 7.30
CA ASP A 26 -2.47 11.28 7.00
C ASP A 26 -2.75 12.25 5.84
N ALA A 27 -2.09 13.42 5.82
CA ALA A 27 -2.21 14.38 4.72
C ALA A 27 -1.70 13.78 3.39
N LEU A 28 -0.58 13.05 3.43
CA LEU A 28 -0.01 12.37 2.27
C LEU A 28 -0.90 11.22 1.77
N TYR A 29 -1.50 10.42 2.65
CA TYR A 29 -2.46 9.38 2.26
C TYR A 29 -3.70 9.97 1.59
N ALA A 30 -4.21 11.10 2.11
CA ALA A 30 -5.34 11.80 1.49
C ALA A 30 -4.96 12.32 0.09
N ARG A 31 -3.77 12.93 -0.05
CA ARG A 31 -3.24 13.41 -1.33
C ARG A 31 -3.07 12.28 -2.35
N ALA A 32 -2.54 11.12 -1.91
CA ALA A 32 -2.26 9.97 -2.76
C ALA A 32 -3.51 9.39 -3.45
N ARG A 33 -4.71 9.57 -2.88
CA ARG A 33 -5.96 9.07 -3.47
C ARG A 33 -6.19 9.54 -4.90
N ARG A 34 -5.75 10.75 -5.26
CA ARG A 34 -5.83 11.27 -6.64
C ARG A 34 -4.95 10.48 -7.60
N GLY A 35 -3.74 10.11 -7.18
CA GLY A 35 -2.85 9.26 -7.96
C GLY A 35 -3.38 7.84 -8.10
N ILE A 36 -3.95 7.26 -7.03
CA ILE A 36 -4.56 5.92 -7.06
C ILE A 36 -5.71 5.87 -8.08
N ALA A 37 -6.49 6.95 -8.20
CA ALA A 37 -7.56 7.05 -9.19
C ALA A 37 -7.06 7.04 -10.65
N GLN A 38 -5.78 7.30 -10.91
CA GLN A 38 -5.19 7.24 -12.26
C GLN A 38 -4.66 5.85 -12.62
N LEU A 39 -4.62 4.92 -11.67
CA LEU A 39 -4.19 3.54 -11.93
C LEU A 39 -5.26 2.76 -12.73
N PRO A 40 -4.86 1.67 -13.41
CA PRO A 40 -5.80 0.71 -13.98
C PRO A 40 -6.79 0.21 -12.92
N LEU A 41 -8.06 0.04 -13.31
CA LEU A 41 -9.15 -0.33 -12.39
C LEU A 41 -8.84 -1.59 -11.57
N SER A 42 -8.19 -2.58 -12.18
CA SER A 42 -7.81 -3.84 -11.52
C SER A 42 -6.80 -3.66 -10.38
N CYS A 43 -5.96 -2.63 -10.41
CA CYS A 43 -4.93 -2.38 -9.39
C CYS A 43 -5.38 -1.44 -8.27
N ARG A 44 -6.37 -0.57 -8.53
CA ARG A 44 -6.87 0.41 -7.54
C ARG A 44 -7.24 -0.18 -6.18
N PRO A 45 -8.03 -1.27 -6.08
CA PRO A 45 -8.45 -1.78 -4.77
C PRO A 45 -7.27 -2.27 -3.94
N ALA A 46 -6.29 -2.91 -4.56
CA ALA A 46 -5.10 -3.41 -3.86
C ALA A 46 -4.24 -2.26 -3.31
N ILE A 47 -3.94 -1.25 -4.14
CA ILE A 47 -3.13 -0.10 -3.72
C ILE A 47 -3.86 0.74 -2.67
N LEU A 48 -5.18 0.94 -2.82
CA LEU A 48 -5.99 1.64 -1.82
C LEU A 48 -6.03 0.87 -0.49
N ALA A 49 -6.17 -0.46 -0.53
CA ALA A 49 -6.16 -1.30 0.67
C ALA A 49 -4.82 -1.19 1.41
N ALA A 50 -3.70 -1.24 0.69
CA ALA A 50 -2.37 -1.05 1.27
C ALA A 50 -2.27 0.32 1.97
N ALA A 51 -2.63 1.41 1.31
CA ALA A 51 -2.62 2.76 1.90
C ALA A 51 -3.46 2.82 3.19
N MET A 52 -4.65 2.22 3.18
CA MET A 52 -5.53 2.18 4.35
C MET A 52 -4.98 1.32 5.49
N LEU A 53 -4.34 0.18 5.18
CA LEU A 53 -3.69 -0.67 6.17
C LEU A 53 -2.52 0.03 6.86
N TYR A 54 -1.67 0.72 6.09
CA TYR A 54 -0.55 1.46 6.65
C TYR A 54 -1.02 2.66 7.49
N ALA A 55 -2.04 3.38 7.05
CA ALA A 55 -2.66 4.44 7.85
C ALA A 55 -3.23 3.89 9.18
N GLU A 56 -3.82 2.69 9.16
CA GLU A 56 -4.36 2.06 10.37
C GLU A 56 -3.25 1.69 11.37
N ILE A 57 -2.05 1.32 10.93
CA ILE A 57 -0.92 1.09 11.85
C ILE A 57 -0.62 2.35 12.68
N GLY A 58 -0.67 3.53 12.07
CA GLY A 58 -0.50 4.81 12.78
C GLY A 58 -1.61 5.09 13.79
N ARG A 59 -2.86 4.73 13.46
CA ARG A 59 -4.00 4.83 14.39
C ARG A 59 -3.84 3.88 15.57
N GLU A 60 -3.40 2.65 15.34
CA GLU A 60 -3.11 1.68 16.40
C GLU A 60 -1.98 2.17 17.32
N LEU A 61 -0.94 2.78 16.76
CA LEU A 61 0.15 3.38 17.54
C LEU A 61 -0.36 4.52 18.44
N THR A 62 -1.33 5.29 17.96
CA THR A 62 -1.96 6.38 18.73
C THR A 62 -2.88 5.85 19.82
N TRP A 63 -3.79 4.93 19.49
CA TRP A 63 -4.85 4.48 20.39
C TRP A 63 -4.41 3.40 21.38
N ARG A 64 -3.54 2.47 20.98
CA ARG A 64 -3.15 1.32 21.81
C ARG A 64 -1.75 1.42 22.38
N CYS A 65 -0.85 2.16 21.74
CA CYS A 65 0.54 2.26 22.18
C CYS A 65 0.87 3.64 22.78
N ALA A 66 -0.09 4.56 22.89
CA ALA A 66 0.13 5.92 23.40
C ALA A 66 1.36 6.61 22.76
N LEU A 67 1.49 6.44 21.44
CA LEU A 67 2.60 6.93 20.60
C LEU A 67 3.98 6.35 20.93
N ASP A 68 4.05 5.28 21.72
CA ASP A 68 5.27 4.52 21.98
C ASP A 68 5.56 3.55 20.83
N SER A 69 6.46 3.94 19.94
CA SER A 69 6.98 3.10 18.84
C SER A 69 8.27 2.36 19.18
N ILE A 70 8.78 2.50 20.41
CA ILE A 70 10.06 1.92 20.84
C ILE A 70 9.81 0.60 21.56
N THR A 71 8.91 0.62 22.56
CA THR A 71 8.59 -0.53 23.40
C THR A 71 7.55 -1.43 22.74
N HIS A 72 6.70 -0.86 21.87
CA HIS A 72 5.58 -1.56 21.29
C HIS A 72 5.63 -1.58 19.76
N ARG A 73 5.15 -2.68 19.19
CA ARG A 73 4.90 -2.81 17.76
C ARG A 73 3.40 -2.75 17.50
N ALA A 74 2.95 -1.65 16.87
CA ALA A 74 1.58 -1.53 16.40
C ALA A 74 1.27 -2.60 15.34
N ARG A 75 0.10 -3.23 15.46
CA ARG A 75 -0.37 -4.26 14.52
C ARG A 75 -1.86 -4.08 14.26
N VAL A 76 -2.26 -4.26 13.01
CA VAL A 76 -3.68 -4.28 12.63
C VAL A 76 -4.22 -5.70 12.83
N GLY A 77 -5.30 -5.85 13.60
CA GLY A 77 -5.96 -7.14 13.82
C GLY A 77 -6.60 -7.71 12.54
N GLY A 78 -6.74 -9.04 12.45
CA GLY A 78 -7.23 -9.74 11.25
C GLY A 78 -8.59 -9.25 10.74
N ALA A 79 -9.58 -9.13 11.64
CA ALA A 79 -10.91 -8.62 11.30
C ALA A 79 -10.86 -7.17 10.76
N ARG A 80 -10.00 -6.33 11.36
CA ARG A 80 -9.80 -4.95 10.90
C ARG A 80 -9.14 -4.90 9.52
N LYS A 81 -8.14 -5.76 9.26
CA LYS A 81 -7.53 -5.88 7.93
C LYS A 81 -8.58 -6.23 6.87
N LEU A 82 -9.43 -7.23 7.15
CA LEU A 82 -10.48 -7.64 6.23
C LEU A 82 -11.48 -6.50 5.96
N ALA A 83 -11.92 -5.80 7.00
CA ALA A 83 -12.82 -4.65 6.86
C ALA A 83 -12.20 -3.53 6.00
N LEU A 84 -10.90 -3.26 6.16
CA LEU A 84 -10.18 -2.26 5.36
C LEU A 84 -10.07 -2.70 3.88
N VAL A 85 -9.74 -3.96 3.63
CA VAL A 85 -9.69 -4.51 2.26
C VAL A 85 -11.07 -4.42 1.59
N ALA A 86 -12.13 -4.83 2.28
CA ALA A 86 -13.50 -4.73 1.77
C ALA A 86 -13.88 -3.28 1.46
N ARG A 87 -13.59 -2.34 2.38
CA ARG A 87 -13.84 -0.92 2.18
C ARG A 87 -13.05 -0.35 0.99
N ALA A 88 -11.81 -0.79 0.80
CA ALA A 88 -11.02 -0.38 -0.38
C ALA A 88 -11.62 -0.93 -1.68
N GLY A 89 -12.09 -2.18 -1.69
CA GLY A 89 -12.81 -2.78 -2.82
C GLY A 89 -14.02 -1.95 -3.23
N VAL A 90 -14.88 -1.60 -2.27
CA VAL A 90 -16.09 -0.79 -2.50
C VAL A 90 -15.76 0.64 -2.93
N ALA A 91 -14.77 1.28 -2.31
CA ALA A 91 -14.46 2.69 -2.54
C ALA A 91 -13.63 2.96 -3.81
N SER A 92 -12.82 1.99 -4.25
CA SER A 92 -11.85 2.19 -5.33
C SER A 92 -12.45 2.58 -6.70
N PRO A 93 -13.62 2.08 -7.14
CA PRO A 93 -14.20 2.47 -8.43
C PRO A 93 -14.67 3.93 -8.45
N TRP A 94 -15.04 4.46 -7.29
CA TRP A 94 -15.56 5.83 -7.13
C TRP A 94 -14.47 6.87 -6.88
N LEU A 95 -13.19 6.47 -6.86
CA LEU A 95 -12.10 7.42 -6.74
C LEU A 95 -12.01 8.32 -7.97
N SER A 96 -12.00 9.63 -7.73
CA SER A 96 -11.84 10.65 -8.77
C SER A 96 -10.41 11.19 -8.76
N GLY A 97 -9.78 11.22 -9.94
CA GLY A 97 -8.40 11.71 -10.12
C GLY A 97 -8.25 13.22 -9.91
N GLY A 98 -9.33 13.98 -10.11
CA GLY A 98 -9.31 15.45 -10.02
C GLY A 98 -8.22 16.07 -10.90
N ALA A 99 -7.94 17.36 -10.67
CA ALA A 99 -6.81 18.01 -11.30
C ALA A 99 -5.48 17.39 -10.77
N PRO A 100 -4.48 17.20 -11.64
CA PRO A 100 -3.14 16.79 -11.25
C PRO A 100 -2.60 17.70 -10.14
N LEU A 101 -1.99 17.07 -9.13
CA LEU A 101 -1.25 17.80 -8.11
C LEU A 101 0.22 17.87 -8.55
N PRO A 102 0.94 18.95 -8.22
CA PRO A 102 2.39 18.97 -8.42
C PRO A 102 3.04 17.79 -7.69
N PRO A 103 4.19 17.29 -8.15
CA PRO A 103 4.96 16.32 -7.38
C PRO A 103 5.37 16.91 -6.02
N LEU A 104 5.56 16.03 -5.03
CA LEU A 104 6.23 16.43 -3.79
C LEU A 104 7.73 16.51 -4.10
N ASP A 105 8.44 17.50 -3.55
CA ASP A 105 9.88 17.65 -3.76
C ASP A 105 10.64 16.35 -3.45
N ALA A 106 10.26 15.68 -2.36
CA ALA A 106 10.84 14.40 -1.94
C ALA A 106 10.59 13.24 -2.93
N ALA A 107 9.63 13.37 -3.84
CA ALA A 107 9.28 12.37 -4.86
C ALA A 107 9.70 12.79 -6.28
N THR A 108 10.19 14.02 -6.48
CA THR A 108 10.56 14.54 -7.80
C THR A 108 11.60 13.67 -8.49
N PHE A 109 12.62 13.21 -7.74
CA PHE A 109 13.68 12.35 -8.29
C PHE A 109 13.13 11.02 -8.86
N LEU A 110 12.04 10.47 -8.30
CA LEU A 110 11.41 9.25 -8.80
C LEU A 110 10.70 9.50 -10.14
N ILE A 111 10.04 10.64 -10.26
CA ILE A 111 9.34 11.03 -11.49
C ILE A 111 10.34 11.32 -12.60
N GLU A 112 11.42 12.04 -12.28
CA GLU A 112 12.51 12.28 -13.23
C GLU A 112 13.17 10.97 -13.69
N ALA A 113 13.34 10.00 -12.79
CA ALA A 113 13.89 8.70 -13.15
C ALA A 113 12.99 7.96 -14.17
N VAL A 114 11.67 8.01 -14.00
CA VAL A 114 10.72 7.45 -14.97
C VAL A 114 10.75 8.20 -16.29
N ALA A 115 10.86 9.53 -16.27
CA ALA A 115 10.95 10.34 -17.49
C ALA A 115 12.23 10.06 -18.30
N ARG A 116 13.34 9.78 -17.62
CA ARG A 116 14.63 9.42 -18.24
C ARG A 116 14.64 7.99 -18.80
N HIS A 117 13.83 7.09 -18.27
CA HIS A 117 13.73 5.71 -18.69
C HIS A 117 12.28 5.35 -19.01
N PRO A 118 11.75 5.78 -20.18
CA PRO A 118 10.36 5.54 -20.53
C PRO A 118 10.09 4.03 -20.53
N VAL A 119 9.19 3.61 -19.64
CA VAL A 119 8.79 2.23 -19.50
C VAL A 119 8.07 1.81 -20.78
N ARG A 120 8.49 0.70 -21.39
CA ARG A 120 7.76 0.08 -22.50
C ARG A 120 6.31 -0.13 -22.04
N PRO A 121 5.29 0.24 -22.84
CA PRO A 121 3.92 0.04 -22.42
C PRO A 121 3.74 -1.41 -21.98
N LEU A 122 3.27 -1.58 -20.74
CA LEU A 122 2.81 -2.87 -20.26
C LEU A 122 1.76 -3.32 -21.28
N ARG A 123 2.05 -4.41 -22.01
CA ARG A 123 1.02 -5.14 -22.76
C ARG A 123 -0.14 -5.27 -21.79
N GLU A 124 -1.34 -4.87 -22.20
CA GLU A 124 -2.58 -5.08 -21.45
C GLU A 124 -2.65 -6.57 -21.15
N ALA A 125 -2.06 -6.96 -20.03
CA ALA A 125 -2.15 -8.30 -19.54
C ALA A 125 -3.58 -8.37 -19.05
N ASP A 126 -4.33 -9.25 -19.70
CA ASP A 126 -5.66 -9.69 -19.34
C ASP A 126 -5.64 -10.16 -17.87
N ASN A 127 -5.78 -9.18 -16.97
CA ASN A 127 -5.46 -9.23 -15.54
C ASN A 127 -6.75 -9.07 -14.73
N GLY A 128 -7.78 -9.82 -15.09
CA GLY A 128 -8.83 -10.18 -14.15
C GLY A 128 -8.37 -11.35 -13.29
N ALA A 129 -8.92 -11.45 -12.07
CA ALA A 129 -8.74 -12.63 -11.22
C ALA A 129 -9.17 -13.92 -11.95
N VAL A 130 -10.16 -13.82 -12.84
CA VAL A 130 -10.70 -14.93 -13.65
C VAL A 130 -9.67 -15.42 -14.70
N PRO A 131 -9.11 -14.58 -15.60
CA PRO A 131 -8.00 -14.99 -16.48
C PRO A 131 -6.80 -15.59 -15.75
N GLN A 132 -6.43 -15.06 -14.59
CA GLN A 132 -5.33 -15.62 -13.79
C GLN A 132 -5.67 -17.00 -13.22
N PHE A 133 -6.89 -17.19 -12.70
CA PHE A 133 -7.37 -18.47 -12.22
C PHE A 133 -7.46 -19.51 -13.35
N LEU A 134 -7.95 -19.12 -14.53
CA LEU A 134 -8.00 -19.97 -15.72
C LEU A 134 -6.59 -20.40 -16.18
N ARG A 135 -5.60 -19.49 -16.17
CA ARG A 135 -4.20 -19.83 -16.47
C ARG A 135 -3.63 -20.85 -15.49
N VAL A 136 -3.97 -20.74 -14.21
CA VAL A 136 -3.54 -21.70 -13.19
C VAL A 136 -4.20 -23.07 -13.42
N LEU A 137 -5.50 -23.09 -13.73
CA LEU A 137 -6.24 -24.30 -14.10
C LEU A 137 -5.63 -25.00 -15.31
N GLU A 138 -5.31 -24.24 -16.35
CA GLU A 138 -4.68 -24.73 -17.58
C GLU A 138 -3.27 -25.30 -17.32
N MET A 139 -2.53 -24.73 -16.37
CA MET A 139 -1.24 -25.24 -15.93
C MET A 139 -1.37 -26.59 -15.20
N PHE A 140 -2.33 -26.73 -14.29
CA PHE A 140 -2.63 -28.00 -13.63
C PHE A 140 -3.08 -29.06 -14.64
N GLU A 141 -3.90 -28.68 -15.61
CA GLU A 141 -4.38 -29.60 -16.64
C GLU A 141 -3.26 -30.05 -17.60
N ARG A 142 -2.25 -29.20 -17.86
CA ARG A 142 -1.02 -29.61 -18.59
C ARG A 142 -0.17 -30.58 -17.77
N LEU A 143 -0.02 -30.34 -16.47
CA LEU A 143 0.73 -31.21 -15.57
C LEU A 143 0.06 -32.59 -15.46
N GLU A 144 -1.25 -32.65 -15.28
CA GLU A 144 -1.98 -33.93 -15.21
C GLU A 144 -1.91 -34.72 -16.52
N ARG A 145 -1.93 -34.05 -17.68
CA ARG A 145 -1.74 -34.74 -18.98
C ARG A 145 -0.32 -35.27 -19.13
N ALA A 146 0.68 -34.52 -18.70
CA ALA A 146 2.07 -34.96 -18.73
C ALA A 146 2.33 -36.14 -17.78
N GLU A 147 1.65 -36.19 -16.63
CA GLU A 147 1.74 -37.32 -15.69
C GLU A 147 0.98 -38.57 -16.18
N ARG A 148 -0.15 -38.40 -16.89
CA ARG A 148 -0.94 -39.54 -17.41
C ARG A 148 -0.44 -40.11 -18.74
N TYR A 149 0.26 -39.32 -19.55
CA TYR A 149 0.76 -39.72 -20.87
C TYR A 149 2.29 -39.64 -20.97
N GLY A 150 3.00 -39.81 -19.85
CA GLY A 150 4.47 -39.70 -19.81
C GLY A 150 5.16 -40.44 -20.95
N ASP A 151 5.96 -39.71 -21.72
CA ASP A 151 7.14 -40.23 -22.42
C ASP A 151 8.19 -40.67 -21.38
#